data_AF-A0A7X9CJ16-F1
#
_entry.id   AF-A0A7X9CJ16-F1
#
_cell.length_a   1.000
_cell.length_b   1.000
_cell.length_c   1.000
_cell.angle_alpha   90.00
_cell.angle_beta   90.00
_cell.angle_gamma   90.00
#
_symmetry.space_group_name_H-M   'P 1'
#
loop_
_entity.id
_entity.type
_entity.pdbx_description
1 polymer ?
#
loop_
_entity_poly.entity_id
_entity_poly.type
_entity_poly.pdbx_seq_one_letter_code
_entity_poly.pdbx_strand_id
1 'polypeptide(L)'
;MKQFYLILLLAFTCATAFPALGQENNPTRGMVQQTDTIKQAGDYKEPVIEIKVFENRILVENLQQEMILEIFNIMGVKVYSRRIPPGTGEYPVNLPRGYYILKIGKITKKIAIR
;
A
#
# COMPACT_ATOMS: atom_id res chain seq x y z
N MET A 1 25.20 -34.57 -24.74
CA MET A 1 24.89 -34.16 -23.35
C MET A 1 26.02 -33.36 -22.67
N LYS A 2 26.96 -32.73 -23.40
CA LYS A 2 28.10 -32.00 -22.79
C LYS A 2 28.24 -30.54 -23.27
N GLN A 3 27.50 -30.17 -24.31
CA GLN A 3 27.51 -28.83 -24.91
C GLN A 3 26.46 -27.88 -24.28
N PHE A 4 25.47 -28.42 -23.56
CA PHE A 4 24.39 -27.64 -22.94
C PHE A 4 24.81 -26.93 -21.64
N TYR A 5 25.85 -27.42 -20.97
CA TYR A 5 26.40 -26.79 -19.76
C TYR A 5 27.27 -25.56 -20.05
N LEU A 6 27.74 -25.39 -21.29
CA LEU A 6 28.62 -24.28 -21.67
C LEU A 6 27.86 -22.94 -21.77
N ILE A 7 26.53 -22.99 -21.98
CA ILE A 7 25.69 -21.78 -22.11
C ILE A 7 25.09 -21.36 -20.75
N LEU A 8 25.02 -22.26 -19.77
CA LEU A 8 24.49 -21.97 -18.43
C LEU A 8 25.51 -21.25 -17.51
N LEU A 9 26.79 -21.20 -17.89
CA LEU A 9 27.89 -20.64 -17.08
C LEU A 9 28.28 -19.19 -17.46
N LEU A 10 27.67 -18.60 -18.49
CA LEU A 10 28.02 -17.25 -18.98
C LEU A 10 27.11 -16.12 -18.45
N ALA A 11 26.16 -16.42 -17.56
CA ALA A 11 25.21 -15.42 -17.01
C ALA A 11 25.57 -14.93 -15.60
N PHE A 12 26.83 -15.09 -15.17
CA PHE A 12 27.26 -14.80 -13.78
C PHE A 12 28.18 -13.57 -13.61
N THR A 13 28.20 -12.60 -14.53
CA THR A 13 28.94 -11.35 -14.28
C THR A 13 28.25 -10.14 -14.88
N CYS A 14 27.25 -9.61 -14.19
CA CYS A 14 26.93 -8.17 -14.27
C CYS A 14 26.27 -7.72 -12.97
N ALA A 15 27.03 -7.81 -11.88
CA ALA A 15 26.71 -7.16 -10.62
C ALA A 15 28.01 -6.71 -9.98
N THR A 16 28.45 -5.48 -10.29
CA THR A 16 29.10 -4.54 -9.36
C THR A 16 29.46 -3.27 -10.13
N ALA A 17 28.62 -2.24 -10.06
CA ALA A 17 29.03 -0.83 -10.07
C ALA A 17 27.79 0.07 -9.94
N PHE A 18 27.17 0.09 -8.75
CA PHE A 18 26.39 1.25 -8.34
C PHE A 18 27.31 2.14 -7.51
N PRO A 19 27.69 3.34 -7.96
CA PRO A 19 28.30 4.31 -7.08
C PRO A 19 27.22 4.81 -6.12
N ALA A 20 27.32 4.39 -4.86
CA ALA A 20 26.59 4.97 -3.76
C ALA A 20 27.13 6.39 -3.53
N LEU A 21 26.43 7.40 -4.02
CA LEU A 21 26.57 8.77 -3.51
C LEU A 21 25.94 8.80 -2.11
N GLY A 22 26.75 8.50 -1.11
CA GLY A 22 26.42 8.74 0.29
C GLY A 22 26.43 10.24 0.55
N GLN A 23 25.25 10.84 0.75
CA GLN A 23 25.13 12.20 1.25
C GLN A 23 25.23 12.16 2.78
N GLU A 24 26.40 12.54 3.28
CA GLU A 24 26.70 12.77 4.69
C GLU A 24 26.04 14.09 5.13
N ASN A 25 25.02 14.04 5.99
CA ASN A 25 24.49 15.26 6.61
C ASN A 25 24.18 15.07 8.10
N ASN A 26 25.10 15.48 8.96
CA ASN A 26 24.78 15.87 10.33
C ASN A 26 25.91 16.72 10.92
N PRO A 27 25.70 17.48 12.01
CA PRO A 27 24.66 18.48 12.32
C PRO A 27 25.28 19.90 12.42
N THR A 28 24.41 20.89 12.72
CA THR A 28 24.54 21.93 13.77
C THR A 28 24.41 23.38 13.27
N ARG A 29 23.60 24.15 14.02
CA ARG A 29 23.42 25.62 14.03
C ARG A 29 22.55 26.14 12.87
N GLY A 30 21.50 26.92 13.05
CA GLY A 30 21.08 27.80 14.14
C GLY A 30 20.50 29.05 13.48
N MET A 31 19.31 29.45 13.92
CA MET A 31 18.66 30.77 13.74
C MET A 31 18.11 31.19 12.36
N VAL A 32 16.77 31.27 12.34
CA VAL A 32 15.93 32.40 11.93
C VAL A 32 16.25 33.10 10.61
N GLN A 33 15.37 32.89 9.62
CA GLN A 33 14.81 34.04 8.90
C GLN A 33 13.37 33.79 8.48
N GLN A 34 12.49 34.52 9.16
CA GLN A 34 11.10 34.72 8.84
C GLN A 34 11.01 35.54 7.54
N THR A 35 10.34 34.97 6.55
CA THR A 35 9.67 35.75 5.52
C THR A 35 8.19 35.45 5.63
N ASP A 36 7.46 36.43 6.14
CA ASP A 36 6.02 36.48 6.12
C ASP A 36 5.53 36.34 4.67
N THR A 37 4.72 35.33 4.41
CA THR A 37 3.72 35.41 3.34
C THR A 37 2.49 34.67 3.81
N ILE A 38 1.55 35.44 4.35
CA ILE A 38 0.17 35.02 4.58
C ILE A 38 -0.40 34.61 3.22
N LYS A 39 -0.69 33.32 3.06
CA LYS A 39 -1.77 32.84 2.20
C LYS A 39 -2.58 31.87 3.02
N GLN A 40 -3.71 32.34 3.54
CA GLN A 40 -4.76 31.46 4.04
C GLN A 40 -5.29 30.67 2.85
N ALA A 41 -4.84 29.43 2.71
CA ALA A 41 -5.45 28.44 1.85
C ALA A 41 -6.28 27.55 2.77
N GLY A 42 -7.61 27.55 2.59
CA GLY A 42 -8.49 26.63 3.30
C GLY A 42 -7.99 25.20 3.10
N ASP A 43 -7.80 24.49 4.20
CA ASP A 43 -7.42 23.08 4.23
C ASP A 43 -8.62 22.24 3.77
N TYR A 44 -8.87 22.22 2.45
CA TYR A 44 -9.82 21.28 1.85
C TYR A 44 -9.17 19.90 1.88
N LYS A 45 -9.24 19.22 3.02
CA LYS A 45 -8.85 17.81 3.10
C LYS A 45 -9.82 17.01 2.25
N GLU A 46 -9.35 16.41 1.16
CA GLU A 46 -10.15 15.41 0.46
C GLU A 46 -10.54 14.32 1.45
N PRO A 47 -11.80 13.84 1.40
CA PRO A 47 -12.27 12.80 2.30
C PRO A 47 -11.46 11.52 2.08
N VAL A 48 -10.66 11.17 3.09
CA VAL A 48 -9.82 9.96 3.08
C VAL A 48 -10.70 8.75 3.39
N ILE A 49 -10.63 7.72 2.53
CA ILE A 49 -11.32 6.45 2.78
C ILE A 49 -10.67 5.78 4.00
N GLU A 50 -11.45 5.56 5.06
CA GLU A 50 -10.99 4.81 6.23
C GLU A 50 -11.43 3.35 6.14
N ILE A 51 -10.53 2.44 6.54
CA ILE A 51 -10.76 1.01 6.50
C ILE A 51 -10.38 0.45 7.87
N LYS A 52 -11.35 -0.16 8.55
CA LYS A 52 -11.19 -0.79 9.86
C LYS A 52 -11.60 -2.26 9.76
N VAL A 53 -10.90 -3.13 10.48
CA VAL A 53 -11.12 -4.58 10.45
C VAL A 53 -11.45 -5.05 11.85
N PHE A 54 -12.60 -5.70 12.00
CA PHE A 54 -13.10 -6.20 13.28
C PHE A 54 -13.56 -7.64 13.09
N GLU A 55 -12.90 -8.58 13.75
CA GLU A 55 -13.19 -10.02 13.61
C GLU A 55 -13.19 -10.44 12.13
N ASN A 56 -14.38 -10.72 11.58
CA ASN A 56 -14.63 -11.15 10.22
C ASN A 56 -15.48 -10.14 9.44
N ARG A 57 -15.36 -8.85 9.80
CA ARG A 57 -16.11 -7.72 9.24
C ARG A 57 -15.16 -6.58 8.87
N ILE A 58 -15.44 -5.95 7.74
CA ILE A 58 -14.69 -4.81 7.21
C ILE A 58 -15.60 -3.59 7.26
N LEU A 59 -15.21 -2.57 8.02
CA LEU A 59 -15.86 -1.27 8.03
C LEU A 59 -15.11 -0.35 7.06
N VAL A 60 -15.85 0.17 6.08
CA VAL A 60 -15.35 1.18 5.13
C VAL A 60 -16.12 2.46 5.39
N GLU A 61 -15.40 3.56 5.59
CA GLU A 61 -15.99 4.88 5.82
C GLU A 61 -15.54 5.85 4.72
N ASN A 62 -16.38 6.85 4.46
CA ASN A 62 -16.10 7.95 3.52
C ASN A 62 -15.83 7.50 2.08
N LEU A 63 -16.50 6.45 1.59
CA LEU A 63 -16.38 6.03 0.20
C LEU A 63 -17.07 7.03 -0.74
N GLN A 64 -16.32 7.62 -1.66
CA GLN A 64 -16.83 8.71 -2.51
C GLN A 64 -17.74 8.26 -3.66
N GLN A 65 -17.50 7.07 -4.18
CA GLN A 65 -18.21 6.50 -5.33
C GLN A 65 -18.34 4.99 -5.17
N GLU A 66 -19.20 4.36 -5.95
CA GLU A 66 -19.28 2.90 -5.99
C GLU A 66 -17.91 2.30 -6.38
N MET A 67 -17.44 1.32 -5.60
CA MET A 67 -16.19 0.61 -5.86
C MET A 67 -16.35 -0.89 -5.61
N ILE A 68 -15.31 -1.66 -5.94
CA ILE A 68 -15.24 -3.09 -5.65
C ILE A 68 -14.31 -3.30 -4.45
N LEU A 69 -14.83 -3.92 -3.40
CA LEU A 69 -14.06 -4.49 -2.30
C LEU A 69 -13.60 -5.89 -2.72
N GLU A 70 -12.29 -6.05 -2.87
CA GLU A 70 -11.64 -7.32 -3.19
C GLU A 70 -10.77 -7.76 -2.01
N ILE A 71 -10.75 -9.05 -1.71
CA ILE A 71 -9.80 -9.64 -0.76
C ILE A 71 -9.08 -10.80 -1.43
N PHE A 72 -7.77 -10.83 -1.25
CA PHE A 72 -6.87 -11.86 -1.74
C PHE A 72 -6.19 -12.57 -0.57
N ASN A 73 -5.93 -13.86 -0.69
CA ASN A 73 -5.08 -14.57 0.27
C ASN A 73 -3.59 -14.22 0.07
N ILE A 74 -2.71 -14.75 0.92
CA ILE A 74 -1.26 -14.50 0.82
C ILE A 74 -0.62 -15.00 -0.48
N MET A 75 -1.27 -15.93 -1.18
CA MET A 75 -0.83 -16.45 -2.47
C MET A 75 -1.34 -15.60 -3.64
N GLY A 76 -2.07 -14.51 -3.39
CA GLY A 76 -2.63 -13.64 -4.41
C GLY A 76 -3.93 -14.16 -5.06
N VAL A 77 -4.53 -15.23 -4.53
CA VAL A 77 -5.83 -15.73 -5.02
C VAL A 77 -6.96 -14.89 -4.44
N LYS A 78 -7.87 -14.40 -5.29
CA LYS A 78 -9.05 -13.64 -4.86
C LYS A 78 -10.04 -14.56 -4.16
N VAL A 79 -10.38 -14.24 -2.91
CA VAL A 79 -11.28 -15.04 -2.05
C VAL A 79 -12.58 -14.30 -1.71
N TYR A 80 -12.65 -12.99 -1.93
CA TYR A 80 -13.85 -12.18 -1.74
C TYR A 80 -13.91 -11.08 -2.80
N SER A 81 -15.13 -10.79 -3.28
CA SER A 81 -15.40 -9.68 -4.21
C SER A 81 -16.83 -9.19 -4.04
N ARG A 82 -17.01 -7.91 -3.74
CA ARG A 82 -18.33 -7.28 -3.61
C ARG A 82 -18.30 -5.84 -4.10
N ARG A 83 -19.33 -5.42 -4.84
CA ARG A 83 -19.58 -4.00 -5.12
C ARG A 83 -20.13 -3.33 -3.87
N ILE A 84 -19.56 -2.19 -3.52
CA ILE A 84 -19.91 -1.43 -2.32
C ILE A 84 -20.40 -0.03 -2.73
N PRO A 85 -21.58 0.41 -2.26
CA PRO A 85 -22.11 1.73 -2.57
C PRO A 85 -21.29 2.84 -1.88
N PRO A 86 -21.38 4.10 -2.36
CA PRO A 86 -20.76 5.23 -1.67
C PRO A 86 -21.29 5.41 -0.24
N GLY A 87 -20.49 6.05 0.61
CA GLY A 87 -20.78 6.29 2.01
C GLY A 87 -20.00 5.37 2.97
N THR A 88 -20.66 4.99 4.06
CA THR A 88 -20.11 4.15 5.12
C THR A 88 -20.88 2.82 5.17
N GLY A 89 -20.17 1.70 5.24
CA GLY A 89 -20.77 0.39 5.26
C GLY A 89 -19.91 -0.67 5.93
N GLU A 90 -20.58 -1.67 6.49
CA GLU A 90 -19.96 -2.84 7.10
C GLU A 90 -20.18 -4.09 6.24
N TYR A 91 -19.10 -4.82 5.99
CA TYR A 91 -19.10 -5.96 5.09
C TYR A 91 -18.56 -7.20 5.81
N PRO A 92 -19.43 -8.19 6.13
CA PRO A 92 -18.97 -9.48 6.62
C PRO A 92 -18.28 -10.26 5.49
N VAL A 93 -17.13 -10.89 5.80
CA VAL A 93 -16.28 -11.55 4.78
C VAL A 93 -16.11 -13.06 4.97
N ASN A 94 -16.57 -13.63 6.09
CA ASN A 94 -16.54 -15.07 6.41
C ASN A 94 -15.23 -15.79 6.02
N LEU A 95 -14.09 -15.18 6.32
CA LEU A 95 -12.77 -15.71 6.03
C LEU A 95 -12.21 -16.48 7.25
N PRO A 96 -11.44 -17.55 7.04
CA PRO A 96 -10.65 -18.17 8.11
C PRO A 96 -9.62 -17.21 8.71
N ARG A 97 -9.19 -17.48 9.94
CA ARG A 97 -8.12 -16.72 10.60
C ARG A 97 -6.85 -16.73 9.76
N GLY A 98 -6.22 -15.57 9.61
CA GLY A 98 -5.01 -15.42 8.81
C GLY A 98 -4.79 -14.01 8.28
N TYR A 99 -3.76 -13.88 7.46
CA TYR A 99 -3.42 -12.62 6.78
C TYR A 99 -3.98 -12.61 5.37
N TYR A 100 -4.46 -11.44 4.96
CA TYR A 100 -5.05 -11.21 3.64
C TYR A 100 -4.63 -9.85 3.10
N ILE A 101 -4.86 -9.66 1.80
CA ILE A 101 -4.68 -8.39 1.10
C ILE A 101 -6.06 -7.87 0.76
N LEU A 102 -6.44 -6.74 1.36
CA LEU A 102 -7.65 -6.01 1.03
C LEU A 102 -7.33 -4.97 -0.03
N LYS A 103 -8.18 -4.88 -1.05
CA LYS A 103 -8.07 -3.88 -2.12
C LYS A 103 -9.42 -3.21 -2.38
N ILE A 104 -9.40 -1.87 -2.44
CA ILE A 104 -10.54 -1.03 -2.85
C ILE A 104 -9.98 0.03 -3.81
N GLY A 105 -10.26 -0.11 -5.10
CA GLY A 105 -9.68 0.76 -6.12
C GLY A 105 -8.14 0.75 -6.11
N LYS A 106 -7.53 1.91 -5.82
CA LYS A 106 -6.07 2.07 -5.68
C LYS A 106 -5.54 1.76 -4.27
N ILE A 107 -6.42 1.65 -3.28
CA ILE A 107 -6.04 1.39 -1.89
C ILE A 107 -5.80 -0.11 -1.73
N THR A 108 -4.63 -0.47 -1.21
CA THR A 108 -4.28 -1.86 -0.88
C THR A 108 -3.73 -1.90 0.54
N LYS A 109 -4.22 -2.83 1.38
CA LYS A 109 -3.79 -2.98 2.78
C LYS A 109 -3.64 -4.46 3.14
N LYS A 110 -2.57 -4.79 3.86
CA LYS A 110 -2.47 -6.08 4.56
C LYS A 110 -3.41 -6.05 5.77
N ILE A 111 -4.29 -7.02 5.90
CA ILE A 111 -5.23 -7.16 7.02
C ILE A 111 -5.04 -8.51 7.71
N ALA A 112 -5.42 -8.57 8.99
CA ALA A 112 -5.45 -9.81 9.76
C ALA A 112 -6.88 -10.10 10.20
N ILE A 113 -7.38 -11.28 9.87
CA ILE A 113 -8.65 -11.81 10.36
C ILE A 113 -8.32 -12.65 11.61
N ARG A 114 -8.91 -12.26 12.74
CA ARG A 114 -8.64 -12.84 14.07
C ARG A 114 -9.64 -13.89 14.48
#